data_AF-A0A0R2V431-F1
#
_entry.id   AF-A0A0R2V431-F1
#
_cell.length_a   1.000
_cell.length_b   1.000
_cell.length_c   1.000
_cell.angle_alpha   90.00
_cell.angle_beta   90.00
_cell.angle_gamma   90.00
#
_symmetry.space_group_name_H-M   'P 1'
#
loop_
_entity.id
_entity.type
_entity.pdbx_description
1 polymer ?
#
loop_
_entity_poly.entity_id
_entity_poly.type
_entity_poly.pdbx_seq_one_letter_code
_entity_poly.pdbx_strand_id
1 'polypeptide(L)' 'MEINGINKYCHVSAYIAYDNCSPVYKQTFRFELSPSTHNSIIWDKIIKILKKNGINVELKS' A
#
# COMPACT_ATOMS: atom_id res chain seq x y z
N MET A 1 9.25 -3.65 -32.24
CA MET A 1 8.40 -3.60 -31.04
C MET A 1 9.30 -3.12 -29.92
N GLU A 2 9.24 -1.83 -29.58
CA GLU A 2 9.99 -1.29 -28.45
C GLU A 2 9.43 -1.94 -27.19
N ILE A 3 10.27 -2.67 -26.46
CA ILE A 3 9.89 -3.21 -25.16
C ILE A 3 9.87 -2.01 -24.22
N ASN A 4 8.74 -1.30 -24.18
CA ASN A 4 8.44 -0.36 -23.11
C ASN A 4 8.70 -1.10 -21.80
N GLY A 5 9.54 -0.55 -20.94
CA GLY A 5 10.13 -1.23 -19.79
C GLY A 5 9.15 -2.08 -18.99
N ILE A 6 9.66 -3.11 -18.32
CA ILE A 6 8.86 -3.88 -17.36
C ILE A 6 8.41 -2.90 -16.29
N ASN A 7 7.10 -2.66 -16.14
CA ASN A 7 6.56 -1.80 -15.09
C ASN A 7 6.02 -2.66 -13.96
N LYS A 8 6.31 -2.27 -12.73
CA LYS A 8 5.81 -2.94 -11.53
C LYS A 8 4.86 -1.98 -10.81
N TYR A 9 3.71 -2.47 -10.37
CA TYR A 9 2.72 -1.63 -9.68
C TYR A 9 2.38 -2.22 -8.32
N CYS A 10 2.25 -1.35 -7.31
CA CYS A 10 1.63 -1.70 -6.05
C CYS A 10 0.20 -1.18 -6.06
N HIS A 11 -0.76 -2.08 -5.85
CA HIS A 11 -2.17 -1.73 -5.70
C HIS A 11 -2.53 -1.77 -4.23
N VAL A 12 -3.12 -0.68 -3.73
CA VAL A 12 -3.53 -0.55 -2.33
C VAL A 12 -5.01 -0.20 -2.31
N SER A 13 -5.80 -1.04 -1.65
CA SER A 13 -7.18 -0.74 -1.30
C SER A 13 -7.26 -0.44 0.18
N ALA A 14 -7.53 0.82 0.50
CA ALA A 14 -7.75 1.28 1.86
C ALA A 14 -9.25 1.39 2.14
N TYR A 15 -9.64 1.02 3.35
CA TYR A 15 -10.99 1.16 3.85
C TYR A 15 -10.96 1.72 5.26
N ILE A 16 -11.95 2.54 5.59
CA ILE A 16 -12.18 3.07 6.93
C ILE A 16 -13.45 2.41 7.44
N ALA A 17 -13.36 1.78 8.61
CA ALA A 17 -14.47 1.11 9.27
C ALA A 17 -14.38 1.36 10.78
N TYR A 18 -15.53 1.32 11.45
CA TYR A 18 -15.56 1.11 12.90
C TYR A 18 -15.40 -0.39 13.17
N ASP A 19 -14.91 -0.74 14.36
CA ASP A 19 -14.46 -2.09 14.74
C ASP A 19 -15.39 -3.23 14.25
N ASN A 20 -16.71 -3.07 14.41
CA ASN A 20 -17.73 -4.06 14.04
C ASN A 20 -18.69 -3.61 12.93
N CYS A 21 -18.27 -2.67 12.07
CA CYS A 21 -19.12 -2.15 10.98
C CYS A 21 -18.54 -2.47 9.60
N SER A 22 -19.44 -2.51 8.61
CA SER A 22 -19.05 -2.44 7.20
C SER A 22 -18.24 -1.16 6.95
N PRO A 23 -17.28 -1.18 5.99
CA PRO A 23 -16.51 0.00 5.62
C PRO A 23 -17.41 1.19 5.29
N VAL A 24 -17.17 2.32 5.96
CA VAL A 24 -17.86 3.60 5.69
C VAL A 24 -17.22 4.34 4.53
N TYR A 25 -15.97 4.03 4.22
CA TYR A 25 -15.24 4.62 3.11
C TYR A 25 -14.28 3.60 2.51
N LYS A 26 -14.15 3.61 1.18
CA LYS A 26 -13.22 2.78 0.43
C LYS A 26 -12.55 3.62 -0.65
N GLN A 27 -11.23 3.63 -0.66
CA GLN A 27 -10.43 4.24 -1.70
C GLN A 27 -9.37 3.25 -2.18
N THR A 28 -9.23 3.13 -3.49
CA THR A 28 -8.15 2.36 -4.10
C THR A 28 -7.23 3.31 -4.84
N PHE A 29 -5.93 3.07 -4.72
CA PHE A 29 -4.91 3.76 -5.47
C PHE A 29 -3.81 2.78 -5.87
N ARG A 30 -3.05 3.15 -6.89
CA ARG A 30 -1.87 2.41 -7.32
C ARG A 30 -0.71 3.37 -7.50
N PHE A 31 0.49 2.86 -7.29
CA PHE A 31 1.71 3.59 -7.61
C PHE A 31 2.70 2.67 -8.31
N GLU A 32 3.50 3.26 -9.17
CA GLU A 32 4.55 2.56 -9.89
C GLU A 32 5.75 2.32 -9.00
N LEU A 33 6.37 1.17 -9.19
CA LEU A 33 7.56 0.71 -8.51
C LEU A 33 8.64 0.43 -9.55
N SER A 34 9.89 0.71 -9.16
CA SER A 34 11.01 0.20 -9.94
C SER A 34 10.97 -1.33 -9.92
N PRO A 35 11.16 -2.01 -11.07
CA PRO A 35 11.12 -3.47 -11.17
C PRO A 35 12.08 -4.19 -10.22
N SER A 36 13.21 -3.57 -9.91
CA SER A 36 14.23 -4.08 -8.99
C SER A 36 13.85 -3.96 -7.52
N THR A 37 12.76 -3.27 -7.19
CA THR A 37 12.37 -3.06 -5.79
C THR A 37 11.78 -4.34 -5.21
N HIS A 38 12.37 -4.85 -4.13
CA HIS A 38 11.85 -6.03 -3.44
C HIS A 38 10.51 -5.74 -2.75
N ASN A 39 9.56 -6.68 -2.82
CA ASN A 39 8.18 -6.47 -2.38
C ASN A 39 8.09 -6.12 -0.88
N SER A 40 8.89 -6.78 -0.04
CA SER A 40 8.87 -6.55 1.41
C SER A 40 9.27 -5.13 1.80
N ILE A 41 10.15 -4.48 1.03
CA ILE A 41 10.64 -3.12 1.31
C ILE A 41 9.50 -2.10 1.21
N ILE A 42 8.50 -2.35 0.37
CA ILE A 42 7.37 -1.43 0.18
C ILE A 42 6.50 -1.37 1.43
N TRP A 43 6.16 -2.53 2.01
CA TRP A 43 5.37 -2.58 3.23
C TRP A 43 6.10 -1.92 4.41
N ASP A 44 7.39 -2.20 4.59
CA ASP A 44 8.19 -1.56 5.63
C ASP A 44 8.19 -0.02 5.51
N LYS A 45 8.30 0.50 4.29
CA LYS A 45 8.25 1.95 4.04
C LYS A 45 6.88 2.54 4.38
N ILE A 46 5.79 1.89 3.96
CA ILE A 46 4.42 2.34 4.26
C ILE A 46 4.21 2.39 5.78
N ILE A 47 4.56 1.31 6.50
CA ILE A 47 4.41 1.24 7.96
C ILE A 47 5.22 2.32 8.65
N LYS A 48 6.48 2.53 8.22
CA LYS A 48 7.34 3.59 8.79
C LYS A 48 6.73 4.98 8.59
N ILE A 49 6.17 5.27 7.42
CA ILE A 49 5.50 6.55 7.14
C ILE A 49 4.29 6.72 8.04
N LEU A 50 3.42 5.71 8.15
CA LEU A 50 2.22 5.78 8.98
C LEU A 50 2.57 6.04 10.45
N LYS A 51 3.52 5.26 11.00
CA LYS A 51 4.00 5.44 12.38
C LYS A 51 4.62 6.82 12.60
N LYS A 52 5.38 7.34 11.64
CA LYS A 52 5.95 8.70 11.71
C LYS A 52 4.88 9.79 11.77
N ASN A 53 3.69 9.55 11.23
CA ASN A 53 2.55 10.45 11.29
C ASN A 53 1.64 10.19 12.51
N GLY A 54 2.09 9.40 13.50
CA GLY A 54 1.32 9.10 14.72
C GLY A 54 0.18 8.10 14.52
N ILE A 55 0.10 7.44 13.36
CA ILE A 55 -0.92 6.44 13.08
C ILE A 55 -0.44 5.10 13.65
N ASN A 56 -1.24 4.50 14.53
CA ASN A 56 -0.95 3.17 15.03
C ASN A 56 -1.20 2.12 13.94
N VAL A 57 -0.28 1.17 13.79
CA VAL A 57 -0.32 0.17 12.72
C VAL A 57 -0.28 -1.22 13.34
N GLU A 58 -1.35 -1.98 13.11
CA GLU A 58 -1.43 -3.40 13.38
C GLU A 58 -1.35 -4.16 12.04
N LEU A 59 -0.44 -5.12 11.93
CA LEU A 59 -0.37 -6.00 10.77
C LEU A 59 -1.24 -7.22 11.03
N LYS A 60 -2.28 -7.41 10.22
CA LYS A 60 -3.09 -8.64 10.19
C LYS A 60 -2.69 -9.45 8.95
N SER A 61 -2.33 -10.71 9.15
CA SER A 61 -1.96 -11.66 8.08
C SER A 61 -3.20 -12.35 7.52
#